data_AF-A0A1B5Z9I8-F1
#
_entry.id   AF-A0A1B5Z9I8-F1
#
_cell.length_a   1.000
_cell.length_b   1.000
_cell.length_c   1.000
_cell.angle_alpha   90.00
_cell.angle_beta   90.00
_cell.angle_gamma   90.00
#
_symmetry.space_group_name_H-M   'P 1'
#
loop_
_entity.id
_entity.type
_entity.pdbx_description
1 polymer ?
#
loop_
_entity_poly.entity_id
_entity_poly.type
_entity_poly.pdbx_seq_one_letter_code
_entity_poly.pdbx_strand_id
1 'polypeptide(L)'
;MALTTLAHLYDLPLRCFTFQDFQLAPTLEEFAKILGCNLEDHGPYVGLGEEPHMKEIAKALHLTSDEVSSWLEDKKNDRKGVSKGFSRSVLETKAQALLVKKDWKPFNAVLALLVYGLVLFPDVENFVDFSAIGVFIAGNPVSALLADLYYSLHIKYEGRRK
;
A
#
# COMPACT_ATOMS: atom_id res chain seq x y z
N MET A 1 -3.08 -1.84 -40.52
CA MET A 1 -1.93 -1.03 -40.06
C MET A 1 -2.03 -0.76 -38.58
N ALA A 2 -2.99 0.03 -38.08
CA ALA A 2 -3.09 0.38 -36.65
C ALA A 2 -3.15 -0.83 -35.68
N LEU A 3 -3.96 -1.86 -35.97
CA LEU A 3 -4.04 -3.08 -35.15
C LEU A 3 -2.72 -3.82 -35.04
N THR A 4 -1.97 -3.90 -36.15
CA THR A 4 -0.67 -4.54 -36.21
C THR A 4 0.35 -3.76 -35.40
N THR A 5 0.29 -2.43 -35.42
CA THR A 5 1.16 -1.56 -34.62
C THR A 5 0.88 -1.71 -33.13
N LEU A 6 -0.40 -1.76 -32.71
CA LEU A 6 -0.78 -2.02 -31.32
C LEU A 6 -0.28 -3.39 -30.83
N ALA A 7 -0.34 -4.42 -31.66
CA ALA A 7 0.18 -5.74 -31.30
C ALA A 7 1.69 -5.74 -31.03
N HIS A 8 2.48 -4.94 -31.76
CA HIS A 8 3.92 -4.79 -31.51
C HIS A 8 4.23 -4.04 -30.21
N LEU A 9 3.31 -3.20 -29.75
CA LEU A 9 3.45 -2.41 -28.53
C LEU A 9 2.86 -3.12 -27.31
N TYR A 10 2.15 -4.24 -27.50
CA TYR A 10 1.52 -4.95 -26.41
C TYR A 10 2.52 -5.80 -25.64
N ASP A 11 2.72 -5.47 -24.37
CA ASP A 11 3.56 -6.22 -23.44
C ASP A 11 2.72 -7.30 -22.75
N LEU A 12 2.78 -8.52 -23.27
CA LEU A 12 1.98 -9.65 -22.77
C LEU A 12 2.19 -9.92 -21.25
N PRO A 13 3.42 -9.90 -20.70
CA PRO A 13 3.65 -10.00 -19.26
C PRO A 13 3.00 -8.91 -18.41
N LEU A 14 2.86 -7.68 -18.92
CA LEU A 14 2.23 -6.57 -18.21
C LEU A 14 0.74 -6.40 -18.55
N ARG A 15 0.28 -7.06 -19.63
CA ARG A 15 -1.06 -6.91 -20.20
C ARG A 15 -1.41 -5.44 -20.50
N CYS A 16 -0.41 -4.65 -20.90
CA CYS A 16 -0.56 -3.25 -21.25
C CYS A 16 0.29 -2.90 -22.48
N PHE A 17 0.05 -1.73 -23.08
CA PHE A 17 0.88 -1.23 -24.16
C PHE A 17 2.08 -0.47 -23.60
N THR A 18 3.28 -0.82 -24.07
CA THR A 18 4.54 -0.17 -23.70
C THR A 18 5.17 0.51 -24.91
N PHE A 19 5.77 1.67 -24.67
CA PHE A 19 6.42 2.48 -25.69
C PHE A 19 7.84 2.75 -25.23
N GLN A 20 8.81 2.64 -26.14
CA GLN A 20 10.24 2.78 -25.79
C GLN A 20 10.59 4.19 -25.33
N ASP A 21 9.99 5.21 -25.96
CA ASP A 21 10.42 6.61 -25.80
C ASP A 21 9.45 7.46 -24.96
N PHE A 22 8.32 6.91 -24.53
CA PHE A 22 7.37 7.62 -23.66
C PHE A 22 6.66 6.67 -22.69
N GLN A 23 6.42 7.16 -21.48
CA GLN A 23 5.78 6.39 -20.43
C GLN A 23 4.31 6.77 -20.34
N LEU A 24 3.40 5.83 -20.64
CA LEU A 24 1.95 6.01 -20.43
C LEU A 24 1.53 5.78 -18.97
N ALA A 25 2.46 5.91 -18.02
CA ALA A 25 2.09 5.87 -16.62
C ALA A 25 1.20 7.08 -16.33
N PRO A 26 0.06 6.91 -15.64
CA PRO A 26 -0.77 8.05 -15.29
C PRO A 26 0.02 9.04 -14.44
N THR A 27 -0.24 10.32 -14.65
CA THR A 27 0.23 11.40 -13.78
C THR A 27 -0.32 11.27 -12.36
N LEU A 28 0.22 12.03 -11.41
CA LEU A 28 -0.27 12.03 -10.03
C LEU A 28 -1.76 12.37 -9.96
N GLU A 29 -2.19 13.35 -10.74
CA GLU A 29 -3.56 13.85 -10.86
C GLU A 29 -4.49 12.79 -11.47
N GLU A 30 -4.03 12.11 -12.53
CA GLU A 30 -4.81 11.03 -13.15
C GLU A 30 -4.96 9.83 -12.19
N PHE A 31 -3.91 9.48 -11.45
CA PHE A 31 -3.95 8.39 -10.48
C PHE A 31 -4.85 8.73 -9.29
N ALA A 32 -4.80 9.98 -8.81
CA ALA A 32 -5.73 10.47 -7.78
C ALA A 32 -7.18 10.38 -8.26
N LYS A 33 -7.46 10.76 -9.50
CA LYS A 33 -8.80 10.65 -10.10
C LYS A 33 -9.27 9.21 -10.23
N ILE A 34 -8.39 8.28 -10.61
CA ILE A 34 -8.70 6.84 -10.66
C ILE A 34 -9.07 6.31 -9.27
N LEU A 35 -8.36 6.75 -8.24
CA LEU A 35 -8.59 6.32 -6.86
C LEU A 35 -9.72 7.09 -6.15
N GLY A 36 -10.26 8.13 -6.79
CA GLY A 36 -11.24 9.03 -6.18
C GLY A 36 -10.66 9.83 -5.00
N CYS A 37 -9.34 10.01 -4.96
CA CYS A 37 -8.66 10.80 -3.93
C CYS A 37 -8.57 12.26 -4.36
N ASN A 38 -8.80 13.17 -3.41
CA ASN A 38 -8.52 14.59 -3.60
C ASN A 38 -7.12 14.92 -3.10
N LEU A 39 -6.26 15.44 -3.99
CA LEU A 39 -4.87 15.79 -3.65
C LEU A 39 -4.77 17.04 -2.76
N GLU A 40 -5.81 17.88 -2.73
CA GLU A 40 -5.82 19.11 -1.92
C GLU A 40 -6.03 18.82 -0.42
N ASP A 41 -6.70 17.72 -0.10
CA ASP A 41 -7.09 17.38 1.27
C ASP A 41 -5.93 16.79 2.08
N HIS A 42 -4.95 16.19 1.40
CA HIS A 42 -3.86 15.44 2.03
C HIS A 42 -2.54 15.62 1.27
N GLY A 43 -1.50 16.08 1.96
CA GLY A 43 -0.15 16.16 1.42
C GLY A 43 0.37 14.81 0.93
N PRO A 44 1.33 14.78 0.00
CA PRO A 44 1.86 13.53 -0.54
C PRO A 44 2.52 12.72 0.58
N TYR A 45 2.34 11.39 0.56
CA TYR A 45 3.15 10.51 1.39
C TYR A 45 4.60 10.57 0.89
N VAL A 46 5.51 11.07 1.74
CA VAL A 46 6.92 11.31 1.39
C VAL A 46 7.81 10.09 1.68
N GLY A 47 7.32 9.12 2.47
CA GLY A 47 8.05 7.87 2.76
C GLY A 47 9.39 8.03 3.48
N LEU A 48 9.72 9.25 3.94
CA LEU A 48 10.97 9.56 4.62
C LEU A 48 10.94 9.12 6.09
N GLY A 49 11.02 7.81 6.31
CA GLY A 49 11.89 7.20 7.32
C GLY A 49 11.47 7.19 8.80
N GLU A 50 10.41 7.89 9.21
CA GLU A 50 9.96 7.78 10.62
C GLU A 50 8.97 6.61 10.78
N GLU A 51 9.34 5.65 11.62
CA GLU A 51 8.43 4.59 12.05
C GLU A 51 7.18 5.23 12.68
N PRO A 52 5.96 4.84 12.26
CA PRO A 52 4.74 5.44 12.79
C PRO A 52 4.65 5.24 14.29
N HIS A 53 4.40 6.32 15.03
CA HIS A 53 4.26 6.25 16.48
C HIS A 53 2.99 5.47 16.87
N MET A 54 3.08 4.59 17.87
CA MET A 54 1.93 3.79 18.34
C MET A 54 0.70 4.64 18.68
N LYS A 55 0.91 5.87 19.19
CA LYS A 55 -0.18 6.81 19.48
C LYS A 55 -0.93 7.26 18.21
N GLU A 56 -0.23 7.45 17.10
CA GLU A 56 -0.81 7.83 15.82
C GLU A 56 -1.55 6.67 15.19
N ILE A 57 -0.97 5.46 15.24
CA ILE A 57 -1.62 4.23 14.80
C ILE A 57 -2.92 4.01 15.58
N ALA A 58 -2.88 4.11 16.91
CA ALA A 58 -4.05 3.95 17.76
C ALA A 58 -5.13 5.01 17.46
N LYS A 59 -4.73 6.26 17.25
CA LYS A 59 -5.64 7.34 16.83
C LYS A 59 -6.31 7.04 15.49
N ALA A 60 -5.54 6.57 14.49
CA ALA A 60 -6.04 6.22 13.17
C ALA A 60 -6.99 5.01 13.20
N LEU A 61 -6.72 4.04 14.09
CA LEU A 61 -7.58 2.87 14.29
C LEU A 61 -8.77 3.11 15.20
N HIS A 62 -8.85 4.27 15.85
CA HIS A 62 -9.85 4.58 16.88
C HIS A 62 -9.82 3.59 18.07
N LEU A 63 -8.62 3.23 18.50
CA LEU A 63 -8.36 2.28 19.59
C LEU A 63 -7.43 2.90 20.64
N THR A 64 -7.20 2.18 21.74
CA THR A 64 -6.27 2.62 22.78
C THR A 64 -4.83 2.28 22.41
N SER A 65 -3.89 3.14 22.83
CA SER A 65 -2.46 2.93 22.55
C SER A 65 -1.94 1.63 23.16
N ASP A 66 -2.42 1.27 24.35
CA ASP A 66 -2.01 0.03 25.04
C ASP A 66 -2.44 -1.22 24.27
N GLU A 67 -3.66 -1.20 23.73
CA GLU A 67 -4.17 -2.32 22.92
C GLU A 67 -3.34 -2.48 21.64
N VAL A 68 -3.11 -1.40 20.89
CA VAL A 68 -2.34 -1.45 19.64
C VAL A 68 -0.88 -1.83 19.89
N SER A 69 -0.29 -1.37 21.00
CA SER A 69 1.10 -1.70 21.35
C SER A 69 1.26 -3.19 21.68
N SER A 70 0.21 -3.84 22.18
CA SER A 70 0.22 -5.29 22.47
C SER A 70 0.29 -6.17 21.22
N TRP A 71 -0.01 -5.62 20.05
CA TRP A 71 0.00 -6.33 18.77
C TRP A 71 1.33 -6.25 18.04
N LEU A 72 2.24 -5.40 18.52
CA LEU A 72 3.49 -5.12 17.84
C LEU A 72 4.33 -6.40 17.76
N GLU A 73 4.65 -6.78 16.54
CA GLU A 73 5.43 -7.97 16.24
C GLU A 73 6.63 -7.61 15.35
N ASP A 74 7.74 -8.27 15.62
CA ASP A 74 8.94 -8.25 14.79
C ASP A 74 8.94 -9.50 13.90
N LYS A 75 8.83 -9.32 12.58
CA LYS A 75 8.84 -10.41 11.62
C LYS A 75 10.08 -10.38 10.76
N LYS A 76 10.81 -11.50 10.71
CA LYS A 76 12.01 -11.62 9.88
C LYS A 76 11.61 -11.74 8.41
N ASN A 77 12.13 -10.86 7.57
CA ASN A 77 12.04 -10.86 6.12
C ASN A 77 13.40 -11.24 5.55
N ASP A 78 13.44 -12.31 4.76
CA ASP A 78 14.67 -12.83 4.12
C ASP A 78 15.38 -11.79 3.23
N ARG A 79 14.65 -10.75 2.77
CA ARG A 79 15.18 -9.71 1.86
C ARG A 79 15.55 -8.39 2.55
N LYS A 80 14.92 -8.03 3.67
CA LYS A 80 15.01 -6.70 4.30
C LYS A 80 15.39 -6.70 5.79
N GLY A 81 15.63 -7.87 6.39
CA GLY A 81 16.01 -7.96 7.81
C GLY A 81 14.78 -8.17 8.71
N VAL A 82 14.58 -7.33 9.72
CA VAL A 82 13.43 -7.43 10.64
C VAL A 82 12.45 -6.31 10.30
N SER A 83 11.23 -6.68 9.92
CA SER A 83 10.11 -5.75 9.68
C SER A 83 9.21 -5.71 10.91
N LYS A 84 8.92 -4.51 11.40
CA LYS A 84 7.95 -4.29 12.47
C LYS A 84 6.55 -4.08 11.91
N GLY A 85 5.54 -4.49 12.66
CA GLY A 85 4.16 -4.38 12.20
C GLY A 85 3.18 -5.24 12.98
N PHE A 86 2.10 -5.64 12.31
CA PHE A 86 1.01 -6.43 12.88
C PHE A 86 0.75 -7.68 12.05
N SER A 87 0.49 -8.80 12.73
CA SER A 87 0.03 -10.01 12.05
C SER A 87 -1.41 -9.86 11.56
N ARG A 88 -1.69 -10.48 10.41
CA ARG A 88 -3.05 -10.56 9.85
C ARG A 88 -4.05 -11.14 10.84
N SER A 89 -3.67 -12.19 11.56
CA SER A 89 -4.53 -12.90 12.51
C SER A 89 -5.01 -12.00 13.65
N VAL A 90 -4.13 -11.15 14.20
CA VAL A 90 -4.48 -10.20 15.26
C VAL A 90 -5.46 -9.16 14.76
N LEU A 91 -5.22 -8.58 13.58
CA LEU A 91 -6.11 -7.61 12.95
C LEU A 91 -7.47 -8.21 12.59
N GLU A 92 -7.51 -9.41 12.01
CA GLU A 92 -8.77 -10.11 11.69
C GLU A 92 -9.56 -10.45 12.95
N THR A 93 -8.90 -10.94 14.01
CA THR A 93 -9.54 -11.23 15.29
C THR A 93 -10.17 -9.97 15.88
N LYS A 94 -9.44 -8.85 15.84
CA LYS A 94 -9.97 -7.55 16.28
C LYS A 94 -11.14 -7.10 15.41
N ALA A 95 -11.05 -7.20 14.09
CA ALA A 95 -12.12 -6.83 13.18
C ALA A 95 -13.41 -7.64 13.47
N GLN A 96 -13.29 -8.94 13.72
CA GLN A 96 -14.44 -9.78 14.11
C GLN A 96 -15.04 -9.35 15.45
N ALA A 97 -14.21 -9.04 16.45
CA ALA A 97 -14.69 -8.54 17.74
C ALA A 97 -15.43 -7.19 17.62
N LEU A 98 -14.96 -6.29 16.74
CA LEU A 98 -15.61 -5.00 16.47
C LEU A 98 -16.92 -5.18 15.67
N LEU A 99 -16.95 -6.14 14.75
CA LEU A 99 -18.15 -6.49 13.98
C LEU A 99 -19.28 -7.00 14.88
N VAL A 100 -18.97 -7.88 15.83
CA VAL A 100 -19.94 -8.39 16.82
C VAL A 100 -20.48 -7.26 17.70
N LYS A 101 -19.61 -6.32 18.10
CA LYS A 101 -19.99 -5.12 18.86
C LYS A 101 -20.72 -4.07 18.01
N LYS A 102 -20.74 -4.22 16.68
CA LYS A 102 -21.25 -3.24 15.69
C LYS A 102 -20.57 -1.88 15.80
N ASP A 103 -19.29 -1.87 16.20
CA ASP A 103 -18.51 -0.65 16.29
C ASP A 103 -17.84 -0.34 14.95
N TRP A 104 -18.60 0.30 14.07
CA TRP A 104 -18.26 0.47 12.66
C TRP A 104 -17.02 1.32 12.41
N LYS A 105 -16.78 2.31 13.27
CA LYS A 105 -15.70 3.28 13.06
C LYS A 105 -14.30 2.63 13.17
N PRO A 106 -13.94 1.98 14.29
CA PRO A 106 -12.70 1.21 14.38
C PRO A 106 -12.71 -0.03 13.47
N PHE A 107 -13.87 -0.64 13.21
CA PHE A 107 -13.96 -1.77 12.28
C PHE A 107 -13.49 -1.38 10.87
N ASN A 108 -14.04 -0.28 10.33
CA ASN A 108 -13.66 0.22 9.01
C ASN A 108 -12.18 0.61 8.96
N ALA A 109 -11.63 1.17 10.04
CA ALA A 109 -10.21 1.52 10.12
C ALA A 109 -9.30 0.28 10.10
N VAL A 110 -9.65 -0.77 10.87
CA VAL A 110 -8.89 -2.05 10.87
C VAL A 110 -9.01 -2.75 9.51
N LEU A 111 -10.20 -2.75 8.90
CA LEU A 111 -10.41 -3.32 7.56
C LEU A 111 -9.60 -2.57 6.50
N ALA A 112 -9.59 -1.24 6.54
CA ALA A 112 -8.77 -0.43 5.65
C ALA A 112 -7.28 -0.75 5.84
N LEU A 113 -6.80 -0.87 7.08
CA LEU A 113 -5.41 -1.24 7.34
C LEU A 113 -5.05 -2.62 6.76
N LEU A 114 -5.95 -3.61 6.87
CA LEU A 114 -5.79 -4.92 6.24
C LEU A 114 -5.66 -4.81 4.71
N VAL A 115 -6.48 -3.98 4.06
CA VAL A 115 -6.41 -3.74 2.60
C VAL A 115 -5.08 -3.08 2.24
N TYR A 116 -4.63 -2.08 3.00
CA TYR A 116 -3.36 -1.40 2.75
C TYR A 116 -2.18 -2.37 2.83
N GLY A 117 -2.08 -3.18 3.89
CA GLY A 117 -0.93 -4.06 4.07
C GLY A 117 -0.95 -5.36 3.27
N LEU A 118 -2.13 -5.93 2.98
CA LEU A 118 -2.23 -7.24 2.33
C LEU A 118 -2.51 -7.17 0.83
N VAL A 119 -3.12 -6.08 0.37
CA VAL A 119 -3.55 -5.93 -1.03
C VAL A 119 -2.75 -4.86 -1.75
N LEU A 120 -2.60 -3.67 -1.14
CA LEU A 120 -1.96 -2.53 -1.80
C LEU A 120 -0.43 -2.57 -1.69
N PHE A 121 0.09 -2.87 -0.50
CA PHE A 121 1.53 -2.86 -0.20
C PHE A 121 2.00 -4.17 0.46
N PRO A 122 1.80 -5.34 -0.18
CA PRO A 122 2.25 -6.60 0.37
C PRO A 122 3.79 -6.71 0.36
N ASP A 123 4.42 -6.71 1.53
CA ASP A 123 5.88 -6.96 1.68
C ASP A 123 6.17 -8.34 2.28
N VAL A 124 5.46 -8.72 3.35
CA VAL A 124 5.64 -10.00 4.05
C VAL A 124 4.30 -10.73 4.15
N GLU A 125 4.32 -12.04 3.89
CA GLU A 125 3.10 -12.85 3.84
C GLU A 125 2.32 -12.76 5.18
N ASN A 126 1.00 -12.51 5.09
CA ASN A 126 0.09 -12.41 6.23
C ASN A 126 0.53 -11.39 7.30
N PHE A 127 1.20 -10.31 6.89
CA PHE A 127 1.74 -9.30 7.79
C PHE A 127 1.58 -7.90 7.21
N VAL A 128 1.22 -6.95 8.06
CA VAL A 128 1.09 -5.54 7.73
C VAL A 128 2.27 -4.82 8.35
N ASP A 129 3.19 -4.32 7.52
CA ASP A 129 4.41 -3.67 7.97
C ASP A 129 4.21 -2.17 8.27
N PHE A 130 5.20 -1.57 8.91
CA PHE A 130 5.20 -0.13 9.21
C PHE A 130 5.14 0.76 7.98
N SER A 131 5.66 0.30 6.83
CA SER A 131 5.56 1.02 5.57
C SER A 131 4.08 1.19 5.17
N ALA A 132 3.32 0.08 5.12
CA ALA A 132 1.90 0.11 4.80
C ALA A 132 1.08 0.89 5.83
N ILE A 133 1.42 0.76 7.13
CA ILE A 133 0.78 1.53 8.21
C ILE A 133 1.04 3.04 8.03
N GLY A 134 2.25 3.43 7.65
CA GLY A 134 2.59 4.83 7.39
C GLY A 134 1.77 5.43 6.25
N VAL A 135 1.59 4.68 5.16
CA VAL A 135 0.74 5.12 4.03
C VAL A 135 -0.73 5.21 4.46
N PHE A 136 -1.20 4.26 5.27
CA PHE A 136 -2.56 4.29 5.84
C PHE A 136 -2.81 5.54 6.70
N ILE A 137 -1.87 5.89 7.59
CA ILE A 137 -1.97 7.06 8.46
C ILE A 137 -1.96 8.36 7.64
N ALA A 138 -1.14 8.42 6.59
CA ALA A 138 -1.09 9.58 5.71
C ALA A 138 -2.40 9.83 4.96
N GLY A 139 -3.26 8.80 4.82
CA GLY A 139 -4.58 8.91 4.20
C GLY A 139 -4.57 9.09 2.68
N ASN A 140 -3.40 9.31 2.08
CA ASN A 140 -3.22 9.48 0.65
C ASN A 140 -2.24 8.42 0.08
N PRO A 141 -2.76 7.30 -0.46
CA PRO A 141 -1.92 6.26 -1.02
C PRO A 141 -1.42 6.57 -2.43
N VAL A 142 -1.85 7.69 -3.05
CA VAL A 142 -1.61 7.97 -4.47
C VAL A 142 -0.11 8.00 -4.78
N SER A 143 0.69 8.74 -3.99
CA SER A 143 2.13 8.83 -4.22
C SER A 143 2.84 7.50 -3.99
N ALA A 144 2.41 6.72 -2.99
CA ALA A 144 2.99 5.41 -2.68
C ALA A 144 2.69 4.37 -3.76
N LEU A 145 1.44 4.30 -4.24
CA LEU A 145 1.04 3.41 -5.33
C LEU A 145 1.73 3.78 -6.65
N LEU A 146 1.86 5.08 -6.91
CA LEU A 146 2.56 5.57 -8.09
C LEU A 146 4.05 5.20 -8.04
N ALA A 147 4.69 5.35 -6.88
CA ALA A 147 6.07 4.92 -6.68
C ALA A 147 6.25 3.41 -6.89
N ASP A 148 5.35 2.59 -6.34
CA ASP A 148 5.39 1.12 -6.49
C ASP A 148 5.18 0.68 -7.95
N LEU A 149 4.27 1.36 -8.67
CA LEU A 149 4.08 1.17 -10.11
C LEU A 149 5.35 1.50 -10.89
N TYR A 150 5.96 2.66 -10.63
CA TYR A 150 7.20 3.07 -11.30
C TYR A 150 8.35 2.10 -11.02
N TYR A 151 8.49 1.68 -9.77
CA TYR A 151 9.50 0.70 -9.36
C TYR A 151 9.30 -0.66 -10.06
N SER A 152 8.06 -1.14 -10.10
CA SER A 152 7.69 -2.37 -10.80
C SER A 152 7.98 -2.32 -12.29
N LEU A 153 7.72 -1.17 -12.94
CA LEU A 153 8.07 -0.96 -14.34
C LEU A 153 9.59 -0.96 -14.52
N HIS A 154 10.32 -0.23 -13.67
CA HIS A 154 11.77 -0.09 -13.76
C HIS A 154 12.51 -1.43 -13.68
N ILE A 155 12.20 -2.27 -12.68
CA ILE A 155 12.82 -3.60 -12.51
C ILE A 155 12.66 -4.46 -13.77
N LYS A 156 11.49 -4.43 -14.41
CA LYS A 156 11.25 -5.22 -15.62
C LYS A 156 12.11 -4.78 -16.80
N TYR A 157 12.36 -3.48 -16.94
CA TYR A 157 13.21 -2.96 -18.03
C TYR A 157 14.70 -3.24 -17.78
N GLU A 158 15.16 -3.19 -16.54
CA GLU A 158 16.54 -3.59 -16.21
C GLU A 158 16.76 -5.10 -16.40
N GLY A 159 15.77 -5.93 -16.05
CA GLY A 159 15.82 -7.38 -16.26
C GLY A 159 15.86 -7.82 -17.72
N ARG A 160 15.38 -6.99 -18.66
CA ARG A 160 15.43 -7.25 -20.12
C ARG A 160 16.74 -6.82 -20.79
N ARG A 161 17.62 -6.11 -20.10
CA ARG A 161 18.92 -5.64 -20.64
C ARG A 161 20.09 -6.61 -20.34
N LYS A 162 19.81 -7.83 -19.88
CA LYS A 162 20.80 -8.90 -19.69
C LYS A 162 20.63 -10.00 -20.73
#